data_AF-A0A7K2FVQ4-F1
#
_entry.id   AF-A0A7K2FVQ4-F1
#
_cell.length_a   1.000
_cell.length_b   1.000
_cell.length_c   1.000
_cell.angle_alpha   90.00
_cell.angle_beta   90.00
_cell.angle_gamma   90.00
#
_symmetry.space_group_name_H-M   'P 1'
#
loop_
_entity.id
_entity.type
_entity.pdbx_description
1 polymer ?
#
loop_
_entity_poly.entity_id
_entity_poly.type
_entity_poly.pdbx_seq_one_letter_code
_entity_poly.pdbx_strand_id
1 'polypeptide(L)'
;MAEAAVDEAADHIAVHRGAVGADARTLLAAARQALAATDRRAEHDAEADVLARRALESAEADVRAHPAPYTDEPGHPAGLAGAVLGGVLLGEEPDGGPPVSFGGPTTRDRLRLPRLP
;
A
#
# COMPACT_ATOMS: atom_id res chain seq x y z
N MET A 1 4.09 -26.32 -1.62
CA MET A 1 4.38 -26.03 -3.03
C MET A 1 4.68 -24.56 -3.08
N ALA A 2 5.81 -24.17 -3.68
CA ALA A 2 6.32 -22.80 -3.58
C ALA A 2 5.40 -21.76 -4.23
N GLU A 3 4.79 -22.08 -5.38
CA GLU A 3 3.82 -21.20 -6.07
C GLU A 3 2.64 -20.86 -5.15
N ALA A 4 2.03 -21.88 -4.54
CA ALA A 4 0.90 -21.68 -3.62
C ALA A 4 1.30 -20.84 -2.40
N ALA A 5 2.50 -21.03 -1.86
CA ALA A 5 2.99 -20.22 -0.74
C ALA A 5 3.24 -18.75 -1.14
N VAL A 6 3.76 -18.51 -2.35
CA VAL A 6 3.95 -17.16 -2.89
C VAL A 6 2.62 -16.46 -3.11
N ASP A 7 1.62 -17.18 -3.65
CA ASP A 7 0.27 -16.64 -3.84
C ASP A 7 -0.41 -16.32 -2.51
N GLU A 8 -0.33 -17.21 -1.52
CA GLU A 8 -0.87 -16.97 -0.18
C GLU A 8 -0.25 -15.72 0.48
N ALA A 9 1.07 -15.59 0.43
CA ALA A 9 1.76 -14.41 0.95
C ALA A 9 1.36 -13.14 0.18
N ALA A 10 1.21 -13.23 -1.15
CA ALA A 10 0.79 -12.11 -1.99
C ALA A 10 -0.62 -11.62 -1.63
N ASP A 11 -1.57 -12.53 -1.48
CA ASP A 11 -2.95 -12.22 -1.14
C ASP A 11 -3.04 -11.58 0.24
N HIS A 12 -2.36 -12.14 1.24
CA HIS A 12 -2.33 -11.58 2.58
C HIS A 12 -1.80 -10.13 2.58
N ILE A 13 -0.67 -9.89 1.90
CA ILE A 13 -0.05 -8.57 1.80
C ILE A 13 -0.96 -7.59 1.02
N ALA A 14 -1.65 -8.04 -0.02
CA ALA A 14 -2.55 -7.22 -0.81
C ALA A 14 -3.74 -6.71 0.02
N VAL A 15 -4.34 -7.58 0.84
CA VAL A 15 -5.46 -7.23 1.73
C VAL A 15 -5.02 -6.30 2.86
N HIS A 16 -3.82 -6.51 3.42
CA HIS A 16 -3.32 -5.75 4.57
C HIS A 16 -2.29 -4.68 4.21
N ARG A 17 -2.34 -4.14 2.98
CA ARG A 17 -1.29 -3.24 2.46
C ARG A 17 -1.03 -1.99 3.30
N GLY A 18 -1.98 -1.54 4.12
CA GLY A 18 -1.81 -0.40 5.02
C GLY A 18 -0.99 -0.71 6.27
N ALA A 19 -0.97 -1.98 6.69
CA ALA A 19 -0.28 -2.45 7.89
C ALA A 19 1.08 -3.09 7.58
N VAL A 20 1.23 -3.71 6.40
CA VAL A 20 2.44 -4.45 6.02
C VAL A 20 3.61 -3.53 5.64
N GLY A 21 4.79 -3.81 6.21
CA GLY A 21 6.04 -3.09 5.99
C GLY A 21 6.80 -3.46 4.71
N ALA A 22 7.98 -2.85 4.54
CA ALA A 22 8.83 -3.07 3.37
C ALA A 22 9.53 -4.44 3.35
N ASP A 23 9.83 -5.00 4.53
CA ASP A 23 10.58 -6.25 4.65
C ASP A 23 9.78 -7.44 4.10
N ALA A 24 8.51 -7.58 4.51
CA ALA A 24 7.61 -8.60 3.97
C ALA A 24 7.47 -8.51 2.45
N ARG A 25 7.36 -7.30 1.89
CA ARG A 25 7.27 -7.07 0.44
C ARG A 25 8.55 -7.42 -0.29
N THR A 26 9.70 -7.14 0.33
CA THR A 26 11.03 -7.47 -0.22
C THR A 26 11.22 -8.98 -0.25
N LEU A 27 10.84 -9.69 0.81
CA LEU A 27 10.87 -11.15 0.86
C LEU A 27 9.97 -11.78 -0.20
N LEU A 28 8.75 -11.26 -0.38
CA LEU A 28 7.85 -11.72 -1.46
C LEU A 28 8.44 -11.48 -2.85
N ALA A 29 9.11 -10.34 -3.07
CA ALA A 29 9.79 -10.06 -4.33
C ALA A 29 10.93 -11.06 -4.59
N ALA A 30 11.74 -11.37 -3.58
CA ALA A 30 12.79 -12.37 -3.68
C ALA A 30 12.24 -13.78 -3.95
N ALA A 31 11.13 -14.16 -3.29
CA ALA A 31 10.47 -15.45 -3.53
C ALA A 31 10.01 -15.60 -5.00
N ARG A 32 9.44 -14.54 -5.58
CA ARG A 32 9.03 -14.51 -7.00
C ARG A 32 10.23 -14.59 -7.95
N GLN A 33 11.35 -13.97 -7.59
CA GLN A 33 12.59 -14.06 -8.37
C GLN A 33 13.14 -15.49 -8.36
N ALA A 34 13.14 -16.15 -7.21
CA ALA A 34 13.54 -17.56 -7.09
C ALA A 34 12.63 -18.47 -7.93
N LEU A 35 11.29 -18.30 -7.87
CA LEU A 35 10.36 -19.06 -8.72
C LEU A 35 10.61 -18.88 -10.23
N ALA A 36 11.01 -17.69 -10.65
CA ALA A 36 11.28 -17.38 -12.06
C ALA A 36 12.62 -17.96 -12.56
N ALA A 37 13.50 -18.41 -11.66
CA ALA A 37 14.79 -18.94 -12.03
C ALA A 37 14.66 -20.36 -12.64
N THR A 38 15.35 -20.58 -13.77
CA THR A 38 15.26 -21.82 -14.54
C THR A 38 16.43 -22.77 -14.31
N ASP A 39 17.59 -22.26 -13.86
CA ASP A 39 18.71 -23.08 -13.40
C ASP A 39 18.38 -23.72 -12.04
N ARG A 40 18.97 -24.88 -11.69
CA ARG A 40 18.79 -25.54 -10.37
C ARG A 40 17.35 -25.46 -9.80
N ARG A 41 16.34 -25.72 -10.64
CA ARG A 41 14.92 -25.44 -10.35
C ARG A 41 14.44 -25.97 -8.99
N ALA A 42 14.87 -27.16 -8.57
CA ALA A 42 14.49 -27.74 -7.29
C ALA A 42 15.01 -26.95 -6.08
N GLU A 43 16.22 -26.39 -6.17
CA GLU A 43 16.81 -25.57 -5.11
C GLU A 43 16.13 -24.22 -5.02
N HIS A 44 15.88 -23.57 -6.18
CA HIS A 44 15.16 -22.30 -6.20
C HIS A 44 13.69 -22.43 -5.81
N ASP A 45 13.04 -23.57 -6.10
CA ASP A 45 11.68 -23.85 -5.63
C ASP A 45 11.64 -23.95 -4.09
N ALA A 46 12.61 -24.65 -3.49
CA ALA A 46 12.74 -24.71 -2.04
C ALA A 46 13.06 -23.33 -1.42
N GLU A 47 13.94 -22.56 -2.04
CA GLU A 47 14.25 -21.19 -1.62
C GLU A 47 13.00 -20.28 -1.69
N ALA A 48 12.23 -20.38 -2.76
CA ALA A 48 10.98 -19.64 -2.93
C ALA A 48 9.95 -19.99 -1.84
N ASP A 49 9.75 -21.27 -1.52
CA ASP A 49 8.83 -21.70 -0.45
C ASP A 49 9.25 -21.11 0.91
N VAL A 50 10.56 -21.13 1.21
CA VAL A 50 11.12 -20.54 2.45
C VAL A 50 10.93 -19.02 2.49
N LEU A 51 11.25 -18.32 1.41
CA LEU A 51 11.11 -16.86 1.32
C LEU A 51 9.64 -16.42 1.42
N ALA A 52 8.73 -17.18 0.80
CA ALA A 52 7.30 -16.92 0.85
C ALA A 52 6.74 -17.07 2.28
N ARG A 53 7.12 -18.13 2.99
CA ARG A 53 6.71 -18.31 4.40
C ARG A 53 7.23 -17.19 5.29
N ARG A 54 8.49 -16.78 5.11
CA ARG A 54 9.05 -15.65 5.86
C ARG A 54 8.34 -14.33 5.55
N ALA A 55 7.96 -14.11 4.29
CA ALA A 55 7.18 -12.94 3.91
C ALA A 55 5.81 -12.94 4.63
N LEU A 56 5.13 -14.08 4.67
CA LEU A 56 3.86 -14.24 5.37
C LEU A 56 4.01 -14.02 6.89
N GLU A 57 4.97 -14.69 7.53
CA GLU A 57 5.22 -14.53 8.98
C GLU A 57 5.53 -13.08 9.36
N SER A 58 6.33 -12.38 8.55
CA SER A 58 6.62 -10.95 8.73
C SER A 58 5.37 -10.10 8.53
N ALA A 59 4.58 -10.36 7.49
CA ALA A 59 3.35 -9.61 7.23
C ALA A 59 2.31 -9.78 8.34
N GLU A 60 2.15 -11.00 8.86
CA GLU A 60 1.26 -11.26 9.99
C GLU A 60 1.73 -10.56 11.27
N ALA A 61 3.05 -10.50 11.49
CA ALA A 61 3.62 -9.75 12.61
C ALA A 61 3.33 -8.25 12.49
N ASP A 62 3.50 -7.69 11.29
CA ASP A 62 3.16 -6.29 11.00
C ASP A 62 1.69 -6.01 11.25
N VAL A 63 0.78 -6.89 10.77
CA VAL A 63 -0.66 -6.77 10.99
C VAL A 63 -1.03 -6.83 12.47
N ARG A 64 -0.41 -7.74 13.24
CA ARG A 64 -0.61 -7.82 14.69
C ARG A 64 -0.10 -6.59 15.43
N ALA A 65 1.00 -6.00 14.96
CA ALA A 65 1.60 -4.81 15.57
C ALA A 65 0.92 -3.51 15.14
N HIS A 66 0.18 -3.52 14.02
CA HIS A 66 -0.48 -2.34 13.49
C HIS A 66 -1.66 -1.93 14.40
N PRO A 67 -1.62 -0.74 15.00
CA PRO A 67 -2.69 -0.29 15.89
C PRO A 67 -4.00 -0.14 15.12
N ALA A 68 -5.10 -0.58 15.71
CA ALA A 68 -6.42 -0.39 15.14
C ALA A 68 -6.72 1.13 15.09
N PRO A 69 -7.19 1.67 13.95
CA PRO A 69 -7.42 3.10 13.78
C PRO A 69 -8.54 3.67 14.68
N TYR A 70 -9.24 2.83 15.45
CA TYR A 70 -10.33 3.19 16.36
C TYR A 70 -10.11 2.65 17.78
N THR A 71 -8.87 2.60 18.27
CA THR A 71 -8.68 2.56 19.72
C THR A 71 -8.88 3.98 20.23
N ASP A 72 -10.14 4.32 20.50
CA ASP A 72 -10.56 5.56 21.13
C ASP A 72 -9.80 5.75 22.45
N GLU A 73 -8.79 6.61 22.44
CA GLU A 73 -8.43 7.31 23.67
C GLU A 73 -9.64 8.17 24.06
N PRO A 74 -10.18 8.04 25.29
CA PRO A 74 -11.28 8.88 25.74
C PRO A 74 -10.76 10.32 25.89
N GLY A 75 -10.90 11.12 24.82
CA GLY A 75 -10.60 12.55 24.84
C GLY A 75 -9.91 13.13 23.60
N HIS A 76 -9.58 12.34 22.57
CA HIS A 76 -8.97 12.90 21.36
C HIS A 76 -10.04 13.11 20.26
N PRO A 77 -10.23 14.31 19.69
CA PRO A 77 -11.15 14.49 18.57
C PRO A 77 -10.64 13.68 17.38
N ALA A 78 -11.25 12.51 17.18
CA ALA A 78 -11.11 11.69 15.99
C ALA A 78 -11.56 12.51 14.77
N GLY A 79 -10.62 13.22 14.14
CA GLY A 79 -10.96 14.09 13.00
C GLY A 79 -9.81 14.71 12.23
N LEU A 80 -8.53 14.37 12.49
CA LEU A 80 -7.41 15.09 11.87
C LEU A 80 -6.24 14.25 11.32
N ALA A 81 -6.18 12.94 11.53
CA ALA A 81 -5.06 12.11 11.07
C ALA A 81 -5.36 11.25 9.83
N GLY A 82 -6.44 11.55 9.10
CA GLY A 82 -6.84 10.88 7.87
C GLY A 82 -6.46 11.65 6.60
N ALA A 83 -5.32 12.36 6.58
CA ALA A 83 -4.77 12.98 5.38
C ALA A 83 -4.22 11.89 4.45
N VAL A 84 -5.12 11.10 3.87
CA VAL A 84 -4.85 10.29 2.70
C VAL A 84 -4.65 11.25 1.53
N LEU A 85 -3.63 10.99 0.72
CA LEU A 85 -3.28 11.69 -0.52
C LEU A 85 -4.37 11.53 -1.61
N GLY A 86 -5.59 11.95 -1.31
CA GLY A 86 -6.78 11.82 -2.15
C GLY A 86 -8.06 12.02 -1.36
N GLY A 87 -8.46 13.27 -1.11
CA GLY A 87 -9.79 13.62 -0.62
C GLY A 87 -9.79 14.46 0.66
N VAL A 88 -10.48 15.59 0.60
CA VAL A 88 -10.54 16.66 1.61
C VAL A 88 -11.25 16.19 2.88
N LEU A 89 -10.63 16.42 4.05
CA LEU A 89 -11.32 16.42 5.34
C LEU A 89 -12.12 17.73 5.44
N LEU A 90 -13.45 17.64 5.33
CA LEU A 90 -14.36 18.76 5.60
C LEU A 90 -14.56 18.83 7.11
N GLY A 91 -13.89 19.79 7.75
CA GLY A 91 -14.34 20.30 9.04
C GLY A 91 -15.61 21.12 8.80
N GLU A 92 -16.67 20.82 9.56
CA GLU A 92 -17.88 21.63 9.59
C GLU A 92 -17.57 22.96 10.29
N GLU A 93 -17.14 23.97 9.53
CA GLU A 93 -17.36 25.37 9.88
C GLU A 93 -18.70 25.81 9.27
N PRO A 94 -19.63 26.38 10.05
CA PRO A 94 -20.97 26.74 9.61
C PRO A 94 -21.01 28.06 8.81
N ASP A 95 -19.94 28.40 8.10
CA ASP A 95 -19.93 29.55 7.20
C ASP A 95 -19.27 29.16 5.86
N GLY A 96 -20.14 28.80 4.92
CA GLY A 96 -19.80 28.12 3.68
C GLY A 96 -18.96 28.97 2.73
N GLY A 97 -17.69 28.62 2.59
CA GLY A 97 -16.89 28.91 1.41
C GLY A 97 -17.02 27.78 0.38
N PRO A 98 -17.05 28.08 -0.94
CA PRO A 98 -17.09 27.03 -1.96
C PRO A 98 -15.84 26.13 -1.83
N PRO A 99 -15.98 24.80 -2.03
CA PRO A 99 -14.90 23.86 -1.79
C PRO A 99 -13.68 24.22 -2.62
N VAL A 100 -12.51 24.20 -1.97
CA VAL A 100 -11.21 24.31 -2.63
C VAL A 100 -11.05 23.15 -3.61
N SER A 101 -11.46 23.39 -4.86
CA SER A 101 -11.21 22.46 -5.96
C SER A 101 -9.72 22.37 -6.18
N PHE A 102 -9.15 21.17 -6.03
CA PHE A 102 -7.79 20.91 -6.46
C PHE A 102 -7.76 20.90 -7.99
N GLY A 103 -7.16 21.94 -8.56
CA GLY A 103 -7.21 22.23 -10.00
C GLY A 103 -7.24 23.74 -10.22
N GLY A 104 -6.20 24.43 -9.74
CA GLY A 104 -6.06 25.86 -9.99
C GLY A 104 -6.07 26.15 -11.51
N PRO A 105 -6.49 27.35 -11.94
CA PRO A 105 -6.58 27.73 -13.36
C PRO A 105 -5.27 27.55 -14.13
N THR A 106 -4.13 27.47 -13.44
CA THR A 106 -2.79 27.32 -14.00
C THR A 106 -2.54 26.02 -14.76
N THR A 107 -3.26 24.92 -14.46
CA THR A 107 -3.15 23.68 -15.26
C THR A 107 -3.98 23.73 -16.55
N ARG A 108 -4.87 24.72 -16.73
CA ARG A 108 -5.67 24.90 -17.95
C ARG A 108 -4.86 25.55 -19.08
N ASP A 109 -3.83 26.32 -18.76
CA ASP A 109 -3.01 27.02 -19.77
C ASP A 109 -1.98 26.13 -20.48
N ARG A 110 -1.71 24.92 -19.97
CA ARG A 110 -0.78 23.98 -20.62
C ARG A 110 -1.37 23.20 -21.80
N LEU A 111 -2.66 23.39 -22.10
CA LEU A 111 -3.36 22.83 -23.25
C LEU A 111 -3.56 23.83 -24.39
N ARG A 112 -2.88 24.99 -24.38
CA ARG A 112 -2.79 25.83 -25.57
C ARG A 112 -1.65 25.31 -26.45
N LEU A 113 -2.01 24.43 -27.38
CA LEU A 113 -1.16 24.08 -28.53
C LEU A 113 -0.73 25.35 -29.27
N PRO A 114 0.51 25.43 -29.79
CA PRO A 114 0.93 26.53 -30.63
C PRO A 114 0.08 26.57 -31.90
N ARG A 115 -0.54 27.71 -32.18
CA ARG A 115 -1.05 28.01 -33.53
C ARG A 115 0.14 28.35 -34.42
N LEU A 116 0.42 27.45 -35.36
CA LEU A 116 1.10 27.74 -36.63
C LEU A 116 0.01 27.69 -37.72
N PRO A 117 0.15 28.35 -38.88
CA PRO A 117 1.07 29.42 -39.29
C PRO A 117 0.46 30.83 -39.24
#